data_AF-A0AAD8A5Y0-F1
#
_entry.id   AF-A0AAD8A5Y0-F1
#
_cell.length_a   1.000
_cell.length_b   1.000
_cell.length_c   1.000
_cell.angle_alpha   90.00
_cell.angle_beta   90.00
_cell.angle_gamma   90.00
#
_symmetry.space_group_name_H-M   'P 1'
#
loop_
_entity.id
_entity.type
_entity.pdbx_description
1 polymer ?
#
loop_
_entity_poly.entity_id
_entity_poly.type
_entity_poly.pdbx_seq_one_letter_code
_entity_poly.pdbx_strand_id
1 'polypeptide(L)'
;ISVFDGDEHKKCDCLPPCFELRYSVTEQVSPLRKSVENTKLEIHIYFSEPRFYPYHRSAIYTFSEMLANLGGLLGLFLGFSFLSIIEIVYFASIAICEVIQRGCGKRKM
;
A
#
# COMPACT_ATOMS: atom_id res chain seq x y z
N ILE A 1 18.21 -22.35 1.40
CA ILE A 1 17.36 -23.26 2.20
C ILE A 1 16.75 -22.45 3.34
N SER A 2 15.46 -22.12 3.22
CA SER A 2 14.62 -21.66 4.32
C SER A 2 13.53 -22.71 4.47
N VAL A 3 13.76 -23.65 5.38
CA VAL A 3 12.76 -24.64 5.79
C VAL A 3 11.77 -23.88 6.67
N PHE A 4 10.62 -23.52 6.13
CA PHE A 4 9.44 -23.25 6.94
C PHE A 4 8.84 -24.62 7.26
N ASP A 5 9.30 -25.21 8.36
CA ASP A 5 8.70 -26.41 8.95
C ASP A 5 7.41 -25.99 9.68
N GLY A 6 6.35 -26.78 9.47
CA GLY A 6 5.02 -26.50 9.97
C GLY A 6 4.91 -26.58 11.49
N ASP A 7 4.17 -25.60 12.01
CA ASP A 7 3.24 -25.68 13.14
C ASP A 7 3.61 -26.52 14.38
N GLU A 8 4.37 -25.89 15.29
CA GLU A 8 3.94 -25.71 16.67
C GLU A 8 4.47 -24.34 17.17
N HIS A 9 3.71 -23.26 16.97
CA HIS A 9 4.04 -21.97 17.59
C HIS A 9 2.81 -21.26 18.17
N LYS A 10 2.91 -21.02 19.46
CA LYS A 10 2.03 -20.17 20.29
C LYS A 10 1.68 -18.86 19.57
N LYS A 11 0.38 -18.58 19.45
CA LYS A 11 -0.31 -17.28 19.52
C LYS A 11 0.57 -16.04 19.31
N CYS A 12 1.01 -15.79 18.08
CA CYS A 12 1.57 -14.51 17.66
C CYS A 12 0.89 -14.06 16.37
N ASP A 13 0.13 -12.96 16.42
CA ASP A 13 -0.36 -12.24 15.24
C ASP A 13 0.79 -11.46 14.60
N CYS A 14 1.70 -12.18 13.93
CA CYS A 14 2.81 -11.56 13.21
C CYS A 14 2.31 -11.00 11.88
N LEU A 15 2.39 -9.67 11.71
CA LEU A 15 2.16 -9.04 10.41
C LEU A 15 3.30 -9.39 9.44
N PRO A 16 3.00 -9.52 8.13
CA PRO A 16 4.03 -9.79 7.13
C PRO A 16 5.02 -8.62 7.02
N PRO A 17 6.30 -8.90 6.73
CA PRO A 17 7.31 -7.85 6.56
C PRO A 17 7.01 -7.02 5.30
N CYS A 18 7.29 -5.71 5.36
CA CYS A 18 7.12 -4.80 4.22
C CYS A 18 8.17 -5.02 3.11
N PHE A 19 9.33 -5.56 3.47
CA PHE A 19 10.40 -5.94 2.55
C PHE A 19 10.70 -7.42 2.73
N GLU A 20 10.53 -8.21 1.66
CA GLU A 20 10.78 -9.64 1.67
C GLU A 20 11.63 -10.00 0.44
N LEU A 21 12.70 -10.76 0.68
CA LEU A 21 13.61 -11.26 -0.35
C LEU A 21 13.47 -12.78 -0.43
N ARG A 22 12.84 -13.29 -1.49
CA ARG A 22 12.61 -14.72 -1.71
C ARG A 22 13.57 -15.28 -2.75
N TYR A 23 14.25 -16.37 -2.41
CA TYR A 23 15.07 -17.15 -3.34
C TYR A 23 14.42 -18.52 -3.55
N SER A 24 14.18 -18.89 -4.81
CA SER A 24 13.80 -20.26 -5.15
C SER A 24 15.05 -21.13 -5.20
N VAL A 25 15.05 -22.26 -4.50
CA VAL A 25 16.19 -23.19 -4.44
C VAL A 25 15.85 -24.42 -5.28
N THR A 26 16.68 -24.74 -6.25
CA THR A 26 16.59 -25.98 -7.04
C THR A 26 17.80 -26.84 -6.71
N GLU A 27 17.57 -28.07 -6.25
CA GLU A 27 18.62 -29.00 -5.87
C GLU A 27 18.91 -29.96 -7.04
N GLN A 28 20.19 -30.11 -7.39
CA GLN A 28 20.66 -31.09 -8.37
C GLN A 28 21.74 -31.96 -7.74
N VAL A 29 21.44 -33.24 -7.55
CA VAL A 29 22.37 -34.20 -6.95
C VAL A 29 22.90 -35.12 -8.04
N SER A 30 24.21 -35.13 -8.21
CA SER A 30 24.89 -36.08 -9.10
C SER A 30 25.95 -36.86 -8.31
N PRO A 31 26.05 -38.19 -8.50
CA PRO A 31 27.04 -38.99 -7.79
C PRO A 31 28.45 -38.61 -8.26
N LEU A 32 29.34 -38.28 -7.31
CA LEU A 32 30.75 -38.09 -7.63
C LEU A 32 31.31 -39.38 -8.25
N ARG A 33 32.00 -39.27 -9.40
CA ARG A 33 32.63 -40.41 -10.08
C ARG A 33 33.65 -41.07 -9.15
N LYS A 34 33.39 -42.34 -8.79
CA LYS A 34 34.22 -43.28 -8.01
C LYS A 34 35.33 -42.61 -7.19
N SER A 35 34.95 -42.08 -6.04
CA SER A 35 35.90 -41.89 -4.94
C SER A 35 36.07 -43.25 -4.24
N VAL A 36 37.31 -43.72 -4.10
CA VAL A 36 37.65 -44.97 -3.40
C VAL A 36 37.33 -44.88 -1.89
N GLU A 37 36.93 -43.71 -1.39
CA GLU A 37 36.36 -43.50 -0.06
C GLU A 37 35.08 -42.64 -0.13
N ASN A 38 34.00 -43.12 0.50
CA ASN A 38 32.66 -42.50 0.53
C ASN A 38 32.57 -41.27 1.48
N THR A 39 33.64 -40.50 1.63
CA THR A 39 33.78 -39.46 2.68
C THR A 39 33.73 -38.03 2.14
N LYS A 40 33.51 -37.82 0.83
CA LYS A 40 33.51 -36.49 0.21
C LYS A 40 32.13 -36.09 -0.30
N LEU A 41 31.67 -34.93 0.17
CA LEU A 41 30.47 -34.24 -0.29
C LEU A 41 30.92 -32.90 -0.89
N GLU A 42 30.62 -32.68 -2.17
CA GLU A 42 30.89 -31.41 -2.86
C GLU A 42 29.55 -30.70 -3.12
N ILE A 43 29.42 -29.48 -2.62
CA ILE A 43 28.22 -28.66 -2.77
C ILE A 43 28.59 -27.44 -3.58
N HIS A 44 27.88 -27.23 -4.68
CA HIS A 44 28.00 -26.02 -5.46
C HIS A 44 26.72 -25.19 -5.40
N ILE A 45 26.87 -23.90 -5.09
CA ILE A 45 25.76 -22.95 -4.99
C ILE A 45 25.94 -21.91 -6.08
N TYR A 46 24.99 -21.84 -7.01
CA TYR A 46 24.99 -20.89 -8.10
C TYR A 46 23.62 -20.21 -8.21
N PHE A 47 23.61 -18.97 -8.69
CA PHE A 47 22.38 -18.30 -9.08
C PHE A 47 21.95 -18.81 -10.46
N SER A 48 20.73 -19.33 -10.57
CA SER A 48 20.16 -19.78 -11.86
C SER A 48 20.03 -18.60 -12.83
N GLU A 49 19.50 -17.47 -12.35
CA GLU A 49 19.40 -16.23 -13.11
C GLU A 49 20.19 -15.10 -12.46
N PRO A 50 20.88 -14.25 -13.27
CA PRO A 50 21.68 -13.13 -12.75
C PRO A 50 20.85 -11.88 -12.40
N ARG A 51 19.51 -11.92 -12.56
CA ARG A 51 18.63 -10.76 -12.37
C ARG A 51 17.49 -11.11 -11.42
N PHE A 52 17.21 -10.17 -10.51
CA PHE A 52 16.06 -10.24 -9.60
C PHE A 52 14.98 -9.27 -10.09
N TYR A 53 13.71 -9.69 -10.05
CA TYR A 53 12.58 -8.81 -10.34
C TYR A 53 12.03 -8.21 -9.04
N PRO A 54 12.20 -6.90 -8.79
CA PRO A 54 11.65 -6.27 -7.59
C PRO A 54 10.12 -6.14 -7.72
N TYR A 55 9.39 -6.55 -6.69
CA TYR A 55 7.94 -6.33 -6.59
C TYR A 55 7.65 -5.31 -5.48
N HIS A 56 7.05 -4.18 -5.85
CA HIS A 56 6.68 -3.12 -4.92
C HIS A 56 5.17 -2.88 -4.99
N ARG A 57 4.51 -2.78 -3.82
CA ARG A 57 3.09 -2.41 -3.74
C ARG A 57 2.99 -0.92 -3.45
N SER A 58 2.48 -0.15 -4.42
CA SER A 58 2.10 1.25 -4.21
C SER A 58 0.60 1.36 -3.88
N ALA A 59 0.22 2.40 -3.14
CA ALA A 59 -1.18 2.76 -3.00
C ALA A 59 -1.72 3.21 -4.37
N ILE A 60 -2.90 2.71 -4.75
CA ILE A 60 -3.50 2.96 -6.07
C ILE A 60 -4.09 4.38 -6.15
N TYR A 61 -4.51 4.94 -5.02
CA TYR A 61 -5.07 6.28 -4.93
C TYR A 61 -4.61 6.98 -3.67
N THR A 62 -3.99 8.14 -3.84
CA THR A 62 -3.75 9.10 -2.77
C THR A 62 -4.89 10.12 -2.73
N PHE A 63 -5.19 10.70 -1.56
CA PHE A 63 -6.20 11.76 -1.44
C PHE A 63 -5.97 12.93 -2.41
N SER A 64 -4.71 13.27 -2.67
CA SER A 64 -4.32 14.28 -3.66
C SER A 64 -4.74 13.92 -5.09
N GLU A 65 -4.58 12.65 -5.48
CA GLU A 65 -4.94 12.16 -6.82
C GLU A 65 -6.45 12.10 -7.02
N MET A 66 -7.18 11.71 -5.97
CA MET A 66 -8.64 11.77 -5.95
C MET A 66 -9.13 13.21 -6.16
N LEU A 67 -8.57 14.16 -5.42
CA LEU A 67 -8.97 15.56 -5.50
C LEU A 67 -8.58 16.20 -6.84
N ALA A 68 -7.44 15.81 -7.41
CA ALA A 68 -7.01 16.26 -8.73
C ALA A 68 -7.94 15.76 -9.85
N ASN A 69 -8.30 14.47 -9.83
CA ASN A 69 -9.18 13.88 -10.84
C ASN A 69 -10.61 14.43 -10.74
N LEU A 70 -11.16 14.53 -9.52
CA LEU A 70 -12.50 15.09 -9.30
C LEU A 70 -12.54 16.59 -9.60
N GLY A 71 -11.57 17.35 -9.10
CA GLY A 71 -11.49 18.79 -9.30
C GLY A 71 -11.27 19.17 -10.77
N GLY A 72 -10.46 18.39 -11.51
CA GLY A 72 -10.27 18.58 -12.95
C GLY A 72 -11.56 18.36 -13.75
N LEU A 73 -12.32 17.33 -13.40
CA LEU A 73 -13.61 17.04 -14.04
C LEU A 73 -14.66 18.12 -13.72
N LEU A 74 -14.81 18.47 -12.44
CA LEU A 74 -15.76 19.50 -12.01
C LEU A 74 -15.39 20.89 -12.55
N GLY A 75 -14.10 21.20 -12.63
CA GLY A 75 -13.59 22.44 -13.21
C GLY A 75 -13.84 22.53 -14.71
N LEU A 76 -13.73 21.42 -15.45
CA LEU A 76 -13.99 21.40 -16.90
C LEU A 76 -15.48 21.48 -17.23
N PHE A 77 -16.33 20.72 -16.53
CA PHE A 77 -17.76 20.61 -16.88
C PHE A 77 -18.65 21.66 -16.22
N LEU A 78 -18.35 22.07 -14.98
CA LEU A 78 -19.18 23.00 -14.21
C LEU A 78 -18.52 24.37 -14.03
N GLY A 79 -17.24 24.52 -14.41
CA GLY A 79 -16.44 25.70 -14.05
C GLY A 79 -16.23 25.83 -12.53
N PHE A 80 -16.48 24.75 -11.78
CA PHE A 80 -16.43 24.76 -10.33
C PHE A 80 -14.98 24.60 -9.84
N SER A 81 -14.52 25.56 -9.04
CA SER A 81 -13.15 25.59 -8.52
C SER A 81 -13.12 25.97 -7.04
N PHE A 82 -11.93 26.04 -6.45
CA PHE A 82 -11.72 26.39 -5.05
C PHE A 82 -12.32 27.76 -4.68
N LEU A 83 -12.25 28.74 -5.58
CA LEU A 83 -12.88 30.05 -5.38
C LEU A 83 -14.40 29.95 -5.27
N SER A 84 -15.03 29.09 -6.06
CA SER A 84 -16.48 28.84 -6.00
C SER A 84 -16.90 28.23 -4.66
N ILE A 85 -16.06 27.36 -4.07
CA ILE A 85 -16.30 26.79 -2.73
C ILE A 85 -16.29 27.90 -1.66
N ILE A 86 -15.30 28.79 -1.71
CA ILE A 86 -15.20 29.92 -0.77
C ILE A 86 -16.44 30.80 -0.87
N GLU A 87 -16.89 31.08 -2.08
CA GLU A 87 -18.08 31.90 -2.31
C GLU A 87 -19.35 31.25 -1.77
N ILE A 88 -19.54 29.94 -2.00
CA ILE A 88 -20.66 29.19 -1.43
C ILE A 88 -20.62 29.22 0.10
N VAL A 89 -19.44 29.02 0.72
CA VAL A 89 -19.28 29.08 2.18
C VAL A 89 -19.57 30.48 2.72
N TYR A 90 -19.13 31.52 2.02
CA TYR A 90 -19.42 32.90 2.38
C TYR A 90 -20.92 33.17 2.39
N PHE A 91 -21.62 32.88 1.29
CA PHE A 91 -23.09 33.06 1.21
C PHE A 91 -23.84 32.17 2.20
N ALA A 92 -23.44 30.91 2.34
CA ALA A 92 -24.03 29.99 3.30
C ALA A 92 -23.84 30.47 4.74
N SER A 93 -22.66 31.00 5.09
CA SER A 93 -22.39 31.51 6.43
C SER A 93 -23.29 32.70 6.78
N ILE A 94 -23.52 33.62 5.84
CA ILE A 94 -24.43 34.76 6.03
C ILE A 94 -25.87 34.26 6.19
N ALA A 95 -26.33 33.39 5.28
CA ALA A 95 -27.67 32.82 5.34
C ALA A 95 -27.92 32.04 6.64
N ILE A 96 -26.95 31.25 7.08
CA ILE A 96 -27.01 30.52 8.34
C ILE A 96 -27.01 31.49 9.53
N CYS A 97 -26.21 32.56 9.49
CA CYS A 97 -26.19 33.56 10.56
C CYS A 97 -27.56 34.27 10.68
N GLU A 98 -28.21 34.63 9.58
CA GLU A 98 -29.56 35.18 9.57
C GLU A 98 -30.61 34.20 10.10
N VAL A 99 -30.53 32.92 9.71
CA VAL A 99 -31.44 31.87 10.21
C VAL A 99 -31.25 31.66 11.72
N ILE A 100 -30.01 31.64 12.20
CA ILE A 100 -29.70 31.54 13.63
C ILE A 100 -30.23 32.77 14.38
N GLN A 101 -30.08 33.98 13.83
CA GLN A 101 -30.63 35.19 14.45
C GLN A 101 -32.16 35.18 14.50
N ARG A 102 -32.84 34.69 13.45
CA ARG A 102 -34.30 34.53 13.44
C ARG A 102 -34.79 33.45 14.43
N GLY A 103 -34.01 32.37 14.62
CA GLY A 103 -34.28 31.34 15.62
C GLY A 103 -34.02 31.80 17.07
N CYS A 104 -33.00 32.65 17.29
CA CYS A 104 -32.66 33.20 18.59
C CYS A 104 -33.54 34.39 19.00
N GLY A 105 -34.15 35.09 18.03
CA GLY A 105 -35.10 36.20 18.25
C GLY A 105 -36.44 35.81 18.85
N LYS A 106 -36.80 34.52 18.94
CA LYS A 106 -37.95 34.03 19.74
C LYS A 106 -37.58 33.66 21.18
N ARG A 107 -36.32 33.83 21.58
CA ARG A 107 -35.82 33.53 22.94
C ARG A 107 -35.00 34.70 23.51
N LYS A 108 -35.40 35.94 23.21
CA LYS A 108 -35.11 37.10 24.05
C LYS A 108 -36.42 37.87 24.25
N MET A 109 -36.96 37.66 25.45
CA MET A 109 -37.91 38.45 26.25
C MET A 109 -38.81 39.45 25.52
#